data_AF-A0A2N7D4Y4-F1
#
_entry.id   AF-A0A2N7D4Y4-F1
#
_cell.length_a   1.000
_cell.length_b   1.000
_cell.length_c   1.000
_cell.angle_alpha   90.00
_cell.angle_beta   90.00
_cell.angle_gamma   90.00
#
_symmetry.space_group_name_H-M   'P 1'
#
loop_
_entity.id
_entity.type
_entity.pdbx_description
1 polymer ?
#
loop_
_entity_poly.entity_id
_entity_poly.type
_entity_poly.pdbx_seq_one_letter_code
_entity_poly.pdbx_strand_id
1 'polypeptide(L)'
;MLKKKYVKNHFGEICDVSTDNDGNLYITNKDGHTVKMSYSKWFRQIPDIEKKCHKYKGKCVDILTSQTKKEWEPAKYFCDVIRKDQGVDESIPF
;
A
#
# COMPACT_ATOMS: atom_id res chain seq x y z
N MET A 1 6.35 -12.66 20.58
CA MET A 1 5.79 -12.37 19.24
C MET A 1 6.72 -11.41 18.50
N LEU A 2 7.22 -11.76 17.31
CA LEU A 2 8.02 -10.82 16.51
C LEU A 2 7.11 -9.74 15.92
N LYS A 3 7.33 -8.47 16.29
CA LYS A 3 6.68 -7.34 15.61
C LYS A 3 7.12 -7.33 14.14
N LYS A 4 6.17 -7.39 13.21
CA LYS A 4 6.45 -7.22 11.78
C LYS A 4 7.01 -5.81 11.56
N LYS A 5 8.21 -5.72 10.98
CA LYS A 5 8.83 -4.44 10.63
C LYS A 5 8.36 -4.04 9.24
N TYR A 6 7.58 -2.96 9.17
CA TYR A 6 7.17 -2.36 7.90
C TYR A 6 8.13 -1.22 7.55
N VAL A 7 8.46 -1.10 6.26
CA VAL A 7 9.18 0.05 5.73
C VAL A 7 8.19 0.96 5.03
N LYS A 8 8.16 2.21 5.47
CA LYS A 8 7.33 3.28 4.91
C LYS A 8 8.11 3.97 3.79
N ASN A 9 7.52 4.02 2.60
CA ASN A 9 8.09 4.69 1.44
C ASN A 9 7.12 5.76 0.93
N HIS A 10 7.66 6.90 0.54
CA HIS A 10 6.85 7.92 -0.12
C HIS A 10 6.37 7.41 -1.48
N PHE A 11 5.07 7.53 -1.75
CA PHE A 11 4.46 7.06 -2.99
C PHE A 11 3.92 8.20 -3.86
N GLY A 12 3.43 9.27 -3.24
CA GLY A 12 2.86 10.42 -3.95
C GLY A 12 1.34 10.30 -4.10
N GLU A 13 0.78 11.03 -5.07
CA GLU A 13 -0.67 11.12 -5.26
C GLU A 13 -1.21 9.91 -6.02
N ILE A 14 -2.17 9.17 -5.44
CA ILE A 14 -2.83 8.06 -6.13
C ILE A 14 -3.68 8.61 -7.28
N CYS A 15 -3.37 8.24 -8.53
CA CYS A 15 -4.18 8.60 -9.69
C CYS A 15 -5.03 7.45 -10.21
N ASP A 16 -4.64 6.19 -9.95
CA ASP A 16 -5.40 5.02 -10.34
C ASP A 16 -5.35 3.87 -9.33
N VAL A 17 -6.43 3.08 -9.31
CA VAL A 17 -6.62 1.90 -8.45
C VAL A 17 -7.33 0.86 -9.28
N SER A 18 -6.74 -0.33 -9.43
CA SER A 18 -7.28 -1.41 -10.27
C SER A 18 -6.95 -2.79 -9.70
N THR A 19 -7.73 -3.78 -10.09
CA THR A 19 -7.50 -5.19 -9.76
C THR A 19 -7.35 -6.01 -11.04
N ASP A 20 -6.42 -6.97 -11.05
CA ASP A 20 -6.31 -7.92 -12.15
C ASP A 20 -7.24 -9.13 -11.96
N ASN A 21 -7.31 -10.01 -12.97
CA ASN A 21 -8.13 -11.22 -12.93
C ASN A 21 -7.70 -12.21 -11.83
N ASP A 22 -6.46 -12.12 -11.36
CA ASP A 22 -5.91 -12.92 -10.27
C ASP A 22 -6.22 -12.32 -8.88
N GLY A 23 -6.91 -11.18 -8.85
CA GLY A 23 -7.29 -10.45 -7.64
C GLY A 23 -6.15 -9.63 -7.03
N ASN A 24 -5.01 -9.47 -7.71
CA ASN A 24 -3.96 -8.57 -7.22
C ASN A 24 -4.43 -7.12 -7.36
N LEU A 25 -4.15 -6.33 -6.32
CA LEU A 25 -4.49 -4.91 -6.29
C LEU A 25 -3.29 -4.08 -6.77
N TYR A 26 -3.54 -3.15 -7.67
CA TYR A 26 -2.58 -2.19 -8.20
C TYR A 26 -3.00 -0.78 -7.84
N ILE A 27 -2.01 0.04 -7.49
CA ILE A 27 -2.18 1.49 -7.42
C ILE A 27 -1.10 2.15 -8.25
N THR A 28 -1.49 3.21 -8.96
CA THR A 28 -0.59 4.02 -9.78
C THR A 28 -0.60 5.45 -9.26
N ASN A 29 0.58 6.03 -9.11
CA ASN A 29 0.72 7.43 -8.73
C ASN A 29 0.68 8.35 -9.95
N LYS A 30 0.56 9.66 -9.71
CA LYS A 30 0.53 10.69 -10.75
C LYS A 30 1.78 10.74 -11.66
N ASP A 31 2.91 10.23 -11.19
CA ASP A 31 4.16 10.15 -11.96
C ASP A 31 4.23 8.88 -12.84
N GLY A 32 3.18 8.04 -12.83
CA GLY A 32 3.10 6.79 -13.60
C GLY A 32 3.74 5.59 -12.91
N HIS A 33 4.15 5.72 -11.64
CA HIS A 33 4.71 4.62 -10.85
C HIS A 33 3.57 3.72 -10.33
N THR A 34 3.62 2.43 -10.67
CA THR A 34 2.65 1.42 -10.21
C THR A 34 3.26 0.45 -9.19
N VAL A 35 2.54 0.16 -8.11
CA VAL A 35 2.88 -0.90 -7.13
C VAL A 35 1.75 -1.91 -6.98
N LYS A 36 2.10 -3.14 -6.63
CA LYS A 36 1.20 -4.29 -6.50
C LYS A 36 1.08 -4.79 -5.06
N MET A 37 -0.14 -5.12 -4.65
CA MET A 37 -0.43 -5.92 -3.47
C MET A 37 -0.89 -7.30 -3.92
N SER A 38 -0.11 -8.32 -3.57
CA SER A 38 -0.31 -9.67 -4.08
C SER A 38 -1.47 -10.39 -3.36
N TYR A 39 -2.41 -10.91 -4.14
CA TYR A 39 -3.56 -11.65 -3.65
C TYR A 39 -3.18 -12.87 -2.84
N SER A 40 -2.26 -13.68 -3.36
CA SER A 40 -1.80 -14.92 -2.70
C SER A 40 -1.32 -14.71 -1.26
N LYS A 41 -0.80 -13.53 -0.94
CA LYS A 41 -0.30 -13.18 0.40
C LYS A 41 -1.32 -12.39 1.24
N TRP A 42 -2.14 -11.56 0.60
CA TRP A 42 -2.96 -10.57 1.30
C TRP A 42 -4.44 -10.59 0.93
N PHE A 43 -4.96 -11.71 0.41
CA PHE A 43 -6.36 -11.84 -0.03
C PHE A 43 -7.38 -11.35 1.01
N ARG A 44 -7.10 -11.52 2.31
CA ARG A 44 -8.00 -11.07 3.39
C ARG A 44 -8.04 -9.56 3.54
N GLN A 45 -6.92 -8.88 3.26
CA GLN A 45 -6.76 -7.44 3.46
C GLN A 45 -7.11 -6.65 2.19
N ILE A 46 -6.95 -7.24 1.01
CA ILE A 46 -7.16 -6.54 -0.27
C ILE A 46 -8.50 -5.81 -0.35
N PRO A 47 -9.66 -6.39 0.03
CA PRO A 47 -10.94 -5.67 -0.07
C PRO A 47 -10.97 -4.37 0.75
N ASP A 48 -10.37 -4.36 1.93
CA ASP A 48 -10.33 -3.18 2.79
C ASP A 48 -9.29 -2.17 2.31
N ILE A 49 -8.13 -2.65 1.83
CA ILE A 49 -7.10 -1.80 1.26
C ILE A 49 -7.55 -1.17 -0.06
N GLU A 50 -8.27 -1.89 -0.91
CA GLU A 50 -8.85 -1.37 -2.15
C GLU A 50 -9.81 -0.22 -1.86
N LYS A 51 -10.75 -0.40 -0.92
CA LYS A 51 -11.64 0.67 -0.44
C LYS A 51 -10.85 1.87 0.09
N LYS A 52 -9.78 1.62 0.85
CA LYS A 52 -8.88 2.65 1.38
C LYS A 52 -8.16 3.40 0.27
N CYS A 53 -7.65 2.72 -0.75
CA CYS A 53 -7.02 3.30 -1.93
C CYS A 53 -8.01 4.15 -2.73
N HIS A 54 -9.24 3.69 -2.96
CA HIS A 54 -10.29 4.47 -3.61
C HIS A 54 -10.63 5.74 -2.81
N LYS A 55 -10.74 5.63 -1.48
CA LYS A 55 -10.94 6.79 -0.59
C LYS A 55 -9.80 7.80 -0.68
N TYR A 56 -8.58 7.33 -0.96
CA TYR A 56 -7.37 8.16 -1.03
C TYR A 56 -7.00 8.56 -2.46
N LYS A 57 -7.82 8.23 -3.46
CA LYS A 57 -7.61 8.65 -4.85
C LYS A 57 -7.57 10.19 -4.93
N GLY A 58 -6.57 10.73 -5.61
CA GLY A 58 -6.26 12.16 -5.66
C GLY A 58 -5.60 12.74 -4.40
N LYS A 59 -5.11 11.89 -3.47
CA LYS A 59 -4.40 12.31 -2.25
C LYS A 59 -2.98 11.76 -2.23
N CYS A 60 -2.06 12.54 -1.66
CA CYS A 60 -0.70 12.10 -1.39
C CYS A 60 -0.69 11.04 -0.27
N VAL A 61 -0.07 9.90 -0.56
CA VAL A 61 0.08 8.80 0.38
C VAL A 61 1.54 8.35 0.47
N ASP A 62 1.82 7.63 1.55
CA ASP A 62 2.98 6.78 1.70
C ASP A 62 2.51 5.32 1.65
N ILE A 63 3.32 4.43 1.08
CA ILE A 63 3.05 2.99 1.06
C ILE A 63 3.86 2.29 2.14
N LEU A 64 3.27 1.25 2.73
CA LEU A 64 3.97 0.33 3.61
C LEU A 64 4.38 -0.92 2.83
N THR A 65 5.59 -1.38 3.10
CA THR A 65 6.13 -2.62 2.54
C THR A 65 6.54 -3.54 3.69
N SER A 66 6.15 -4.81 3.64
CA SER A 66 6.61 -5.80 4.62
C SER A 66 8.09 -6.12 4.34
N GLN A 67 8.99 -5.76 5.24
CA GLN A 67 10.43 -5.96 5.03
C GLN A 67 10.77 -7.46 5.11
N THR A 68 11.05 -8.12 3.99
CA THR A 68 11.66 -9.46 3.99
C THR A 68 12.61 -9.65 2.81
N LYS A 69 13.92 -9.57 3.13
CA LYS A 69 15.13 -9.91 2.34
C LYS A 69 15.50 -8.99 1.17
N LYS A 70 16.82 -8.83 1.00
CA LYS A 70 17.57 -7.90 0.13
C LYS A 70 17.30 -7.99 -1.38
N GLU A 71 16.47 -8.92 -1.83
CA GLU A 71 16.28 -9.24 -3.27
C GLU A 71 14.96 -8.71 -3.84
N TRP A 72 14.23 -7.89 -3.08
CA TRP A 72 12.93 -7.37 -3.49
C TRP A 72 13.01 -5.89 -3.83
N GLU A 73 12.51 -5.53 -5.01
CA GLU A 73 12.39 -4.14 -5.43
C GLU A 73 11.24 -3.47 -4.65
N PRO A 74 11.51 -2.60 -3.66
CA PRO A 74 10.46 -1.92 -2.89
C PRO A 74 9.57 -1.03 -3.77
N ALA A 75 10.05 -0.72 -4.98
CA ALA A 75 9.33 -0.03 -6.02
C ALA A 75 8.20 -0.85 -6.67
N LYS A 76 8.09 -2.17 -6.44
CA LYS A 76 7.10 -3.00 -7.15
C LYS A 76 5.88 -3.37 -6.30
N TYR A 77 5.95 -3.23 -4.98
CA TYR A 77 4.95 -3.83 -4.12
C TYR A 77 4.64 -3.03 -2.86
N PHE A 78 3.45 -3.26 -2.31
CA PHE A 78 3.00 -2.70 -1.05
C PHE A 78 2.09 -3.69 -0.29
N CYS A 79 1.81 -3.38 0.97
CA CYS A 79 0.84 -4.11 1.79
C CYS A 79 -0.19 -3.23 2.50
N ASP A 80 0.06 -1.92 2.57
CA ASP A 80 -0.90 -0.93 3.10
C ASP A 80 -0.55 0.48 2.56
N VAL A 81 -1.49 1.41 2.68
CA VAL A 81 -1.38 2.83 2.31
C VAL A 81 -1.67 3.73 3.50
N ILE A 82 -0.93 4.82 3.66
CA ILE A 82 -1.14 5.80 4.73
C ILE A 82 -1.22 7.19 4.11
N ARG A 83 -2.23 7.96 4.49
CA ARG A 83 -2.35 9.37 4.08
C ARG A 83 -1.24 10.22 4.70
N LYS A 84 -0.57 11.03 3.88
CA LYS A 84 0.47 11.96 4.34
C LYS A 84 -0.07 13.06 5.26
N ASP A 85 -1.32 13.43 5.09
CA ASP A 85 -2.00 14.52 5.81
C ASP A 85 -2.72 14.06 7.09
N GLN A 86 -2.77 12.74 7.36
CA GLN A 86 -3.07 12.25 8.70
C GLN A 86 -1.78 12.33 9.52
N GLY A 87 -1.64 13.40 10.31
CA GLY A 87 -0.79 13.38 11.49
C GLY A 87 -1.09 12.11 12.29
N VAL A 88 -0.05 11.52 12.87
CA VAL A 88 -0.09 10.25 13.61
C VAL A 88 -1.29 10.24 14.56
N ASP A 89 -2.30 9.42 14.25
CA ASP A 89 -3.37 9.13 15.18
C ASP A 89 -2.83 8.05 16.14
N GLU A 90 -2.40 8.47 17.33
CA GLU A 90 -1.88 7.63 18.40
C GLU A 90 -2.94 6.67 18.99
N SER A 91 -4.17 6.65 18.45
CA SER A 91 -5.26 5.81 18.96
C SER A 91 -5.39 4.43 18.31
N ILE A 92 -4.53 4.03 17.37
CA ILE A 92 -4.53 2.65 16.85
C ILE A 92 -3.75 1.75 17.81
N PRO A 93 -4.41 0.85 18.58
CA PRO A 93 -3.69 -0.07 19.45
C PRO A 93 -2.93 -1.08 18.58
N PHE A 94 -1.62 -1.20 18.87
CA PHE A 94 -0.70 -2.17 18.27
C PHE A 94 -1.02 -3.62 18.66
#